data_AF-A0A1V0RP80-F1
#
_entry.id   AF-A0A1V0RP80-F1
#
_cell.length_a   1.000
_cell.length_b   1.000
_cell.length_c   1.000
_cell.angle_alpha   90.00
_cell.angle_beta   90.00
_cell.angle_gamma   90.00
#
_symmetry.space_group_name_H-M   'P 1'
#
loop_
_entity.id
_entity.type
_entity.pdbx_description
1 polymer ?
#
loop_
_entity_poly.entity_id
_entity_poly.type
_entity_poly.pdbx_seq_one_letter_code
_entity_poly.pdbx_strand_id
1 'polypeptide(L)'
;MALQIKRAKMGICVVASNAIGWAMVLIGLGSAAQAETWDVVLPIFEERCVACHSGEFAPLALRLETYEFLMSGSENGAVVLPSDAAGSPLIARVEGRAEPRMPLDGPPFLDEAQIALLRGWVDAGAPGPSKPTELPLATEDPLADGIVTYPEVRRIFGQRCIECHSDNGKYETPPEALRLDTLADILRGGDRIAVIPGNPVASEVMRRVRGLSDPRMPLDGPPWLEETDIALLEAWIEGGARDAEGTPAPIPVGGRVRLRGTLSAPNAVDGAVFATHAGTEIRDAVQQGDRVELRARIAADGTLVAERLRAR
;
A
#
# COMPACT_ATOMS: atom_id res chain seq x y z
N MET A 1 -75.78 -38.69 56.00
CA MET A 1 -76.92 -38.13 56.76
C MET A 1 -76.62 -36.67 57.01
N ALA A 2 -77.32 -35.79 56.29
CA ALA A 2 -77.09 -34.35 56.25
C ALA A 2 -77.57 -33.66 57.53
N LEU A 3 -76.89 -32.59 57.96
CA LEU A 3 -77.47 -31.52 58.80
C LEU A 3 -76.61 -30.26 58.58
N GLN A 4 -77.12 -29.30 57.79
CA GLN A 4 -77.84 -28.10 58.23
C GLN A 4 -76.94 -26.93 58.63
N ILE A 5 -77.01 -25.95 57.73
CA ILE A 5 -76.64 -24.55 57.74
C ILE A 5 -76.99 -23.82 59.05
N LYS A 6 -76.08 -22.99 59.57
CA LYS A 6 -76.45 -21.69 60.17
C LYS A 6 -75.48 -20.59 59.76
N ARG A 7 -76.03 -19.58 59.08
CA ARG A 7 -75.41 -18.29 58.79
C ARG A 7 -75.41 -17.42 60.05
N ALA A 8 -74.35 -16.68 60.30
CA ALA A 8 -74.38 -15.51 61.19
C ALA A 8 -73.39 -14.42 60.74
N LYS A 9 -73.98 -13.38 60.14
CA LYS A 9 -73.67 -11.93 60.19
C LYS A 9 -72.20 -11.47 60.26
N MET A 10 -71.69 -11.11 59.09
CA MET A 10 -71.32 -9.74 58.67
C MET A 10 -70.92 -8.75 59.78
N GLY A 11 -69.61 -8.49 59.86
CA GLY A 11 -69.01 -7.30 60.44
C GLY A 11 -67.90 -6.81 59.51
N ILE A 12 -68.25 -5.89 58.60
CA ILE A 12 -67.32 -5.23 57.69
C ILE A 12 -66.65 -4.11 58.50
N CYS A 13 -65.35 -4.24 58.77
CA CYS A 13 -64.49 -3.11 59.11
C CYS A 13 -63.50 -2.93 57.95
N VAL A 14 -63.78 -1.91 57.14
CA VAL A 14 -62.88 -1.40 56.12
C VAL A 14 -61.71 -0.72 56.84
N VAL A 15 -60.50 -1.22 56.64
CA VAL A 15 -59.29 -0.42 56.81
C VAL A 15 -58.49 -0.55 55.53
N ALA A 16 -58.53 0.51 54.73
CA ALA A 16 -57.74 0.65 53.53
C ALA A 16 -56.26 0.67 53.92
N SER A 17 -55.48 -0.29 53.44
CA SER A 17 -54.03 -0.21 53.42
C SER A 17 -53.58 -0.34 51.97
N ASN A 18 -53.24 0.81 51.38
CA ASN A 18 -52.60 0.91 50.08
C ASN A 18 -51.21 0.27 50.17
N ALA A 19 -51.09 -0.98 49.77
CA ALA A 19 -49.81 -1.60 49.49
C ALA A 19 -49.30 -1.03 48.15
N ILE A 20 -48.57 0.09 48.23
CA ILE A 20 -47.78 0.60 47.12
C ILE A 20 -46.62 -0.39 46.94
N GLY A 21 -46.76 -1.30 45.99
CA GLY A 21 -45.67 -2.16 45.55
C GLY A 21 -44.58 -1.31 44.90
N TRP A 22 -43.44 -1.18 45.57
CA TRP A 22 -42.23 -0.61 44.98
C TRP A 22 -41.65 -1.61 43.99
N ALA A 23 -42.02 -1.48 42.72
CA ALA A 23 -41.31 -2.12 41.63
C ALA A 23 -39.90 -1.50 41.54
N MET A 24 -38.89 -2.20 42.05
CA MET A 24 -37.50 -1.87 41.76
C MET A 24 -37.22 -2.18 40.28
N VAL A 25 -37.36 -1.15 39.44
CA VAL A 25 -36.81 -1.16 38.08
C VAL A 25 -35.30 -1.05 38.22
N LEU A 26 -34.60 -2.18 38.03
CA LEU A 26 -33.17 -2.18 37.78
C LEU A 26 -32.97 -1.57 36.38
N ILE A 27 -32.72 -0.26 36.34
CA ILE A 27 -32.19 0.39 35.15
C ILE A 27 -30.77 -0.14 34.98
N GLY A 28 -30.62 -1.14 34.11
CA GLY A 28 -29.31 -1.52 33.60
C GLY A 28 -28.73 -0.30 32.91
N LEU A 29 -27.72 0.32 33.51
CA LEU A 29 -26.79 1.20 32.81
C LEU A 29 -26.03 0.30 31.84
N GLY A 30 -26.64 0.00 30.69
CA GLY A 30 -25.90 -0.43 29.52
C GLY A 30 -24.92 0.70 29.24
N SER A 31 -23.64 0.44 29.45
CA SER A 31 -22.60 1.28 28.86
C SER A 31 -22.86 1.21 27.36
N ALA A 32 -23.41 2.30 26.80
CA ALA A 32 -23.38 2.47 25.37
C ALA A 32 -21.89 2.46 25.04
N ALA A 33 -21.42 1.36 24.45
CA ALA A 33 -20.10 1.32 23.84
C ALA A 33 -20.00 2.60 23.00
N GLN A 34 -19.02 3.44 23.29
CA GLN A 34 -18.80 4.63 22.47
C GLN A 34 -18.70 4.13 21.04
N ALA A 35 -19.60 4.61 20.17
CA ALA A 35 -19.57 4.23 18.78
C ALA A 35 -18.19 4.63 18.26
N GLU A 36 -17.46 3.65 17.70
CA GLU A 36 -16.18 3.92 17.04
C GLU A 36 -16.44 5.03 16.02
N THR A 37 -15.77 6.17 16.13
CA THR A 37 -15.90 7.29 15.18
C THR A 37 -14.88 7.14 14.06
N TRP A 38 -15.02 7.93 13.00
CA TRP A 38 -13.97 8.03 11.96
C TRP A 38 -12.58 8.22 12.56
N ASP A 39 -12.46 9.03 13.62
CA ASP A 39 -11.18 9.32 14.30
C ASP A 39 -10.50 8.05 14.84
N VAL A 40 -11.27 7.02 15.20
CA VAL A 40 -10.74 5.77 15.74
C VAL A 40 -10.22 4.85 14.62
N VAL A 41 -10.89 4.83 13.47
CA VAL A 41 -10.50 3.99 12.33
C VAL A 41 -9.51 4.68 11.38
N LEU A 42 -9.42 6.01 11.41
CA LEU A 42 -8.55 6.81 10.54
C LEU A 42 -7.08 6.33 10.54
N PRO A 43 -6.44 5.99 11.68
CA PRO A 43 -5.06 5.51 11.68
C PRO A 43 -4.86 4.25 10.81
N ILE A 44 -5.86 3.37 10.73
CA ILE A 44 -5.81 2.18 9.85
C ILE A 44 -5.78 2.62 8.39
N PHE A 45 -6.60 3.60 8.00
CA PHE A 45 -6.61 4.11 6.63
C PHE A 45 -5.30 4.81 6.27
N GLU A 46 -4.79 5.68 7.14
CA GLU A 46 -3.54 6.40 6.93
C GLU A 46 -2.35 5.44 6.76
N GLU A 47 -2.28 4.41 7.60
CA GLU A 47 -1.19 3.45 7.56
C GLU A 47 -1.29 2.50 6.36
N ARG A 48 -2.49 1.97 6.09
CA ARG A 48 -2.68 0.79 5.22
C ARG A 48 -3.33 1.08 3.87
N CYS A 49 -3.99 2.22 3.69
CA CYS A 49 -4.89 2.44 2.56
C CYS A 49 -4.48 3.66 1.73
N VAL A 50 -4.20 4.79 2.40
CA VAL A 50 -3.96 6.10 1.79
C VAL A 50 -2.74 6.11 0.87
N ALA A 51 -1.75 5.25 1.10
CA ALA A 51 -0.56 5.14 0.25
C ALA A 51 -0.91 4.89 -1.24
N CYS A 52 -1.95 4.10 -1.51
CA CYS A 52 -2.41 3.80 -2.87
C CYS A 52 -3.71 4.55 -3.21
N HIS A 53 -4.64 4.62 -2.26
CA HIS A 53 -5.98 5.18 -2.43
C HIS A 53 -6.06 6.65 -2.04
N SER A 54 -5.25 7.50 -2.69
CA SER A 54 -5.25 8.94 -2.48
C SER A 54 -4.99 9.76 -3.74
N GLY A 55 -5.51 10.98 -3.75
CA GLY A 55 -5.39 11.94 -4.84
C GLY A 55 -6.12 11.50 -6.12
N GLU A 56 -5.81 12.19 -7.21
CA GLU A 56 -6.47 12.01 -8.51
C GLU A 56 -6.20 10.64 -9.15
N PHE A 57 -5.04 10.05 -8.88
CA PHE A 57 -4.62 8.77 -9.45
C PHE A 57 -4.95 7.56 -8.57
N ALA A 58 -5.83 7.72 -7.59
CA ALA A 58 -6.27 6.61 -6.76
C ALA A 58 -6.96 5.52 -7.60
N PRO A 59 -6.66 4.22 -7.41
CA PRO A 59 -7.28 3.16 -8.18
C PRO A 59 -8.82 3.20 -8.08
N LEU A 60 -9.51 3.11 -9.23
CA LEU A 60 -10.97 3.21 -9.35
C LEU A 60 -11.55 4.52 -8.78
N ALA A 61 -10.75 5.59 -8.79
CA ALA A 61 -11.01 6.87 -8.10
C ALA A 61 -11.40 6.72 -6.62
N LEU A 62 -11.07 5.59 -5.98
CA LEU A 62 -11.39 5.35 -4.58
C LEU A 62 -10.39 6.09 -3.69
N ARG A 63 -10.87 7.16 -3.07
CA ARG A 63 -10.12 8.04 -2.18
C ARG A 63 -10.45 7.75 -0.72
N LEU A 64 -9.42 7.53 0.10
CA LEU A 64 -9.54 7.05 1.48
C LEU A 64 -8.90 7.98 2.52
N GLU A 65 -8.52 9.20 2.11
CA GLU A 65 -7.82 10.18 2.96
C GLU A 65 -8.76 10.87 3.96
N THR A 66 -10.03 11.02 3.61
CA THR A 66 -11.03 11.65 4.49
C THR A 66 -12.31 10.86 4.52
N TYR A 67 -13.10 11.09 5.57
CA TYR A 67 -14.43 10.54 5.70
C TYR A 67 -15.31 10.87 4.49
N GLU A 68 -15.28 12.12 4.02
CA GLU A 68 -16.08 12.58 2.88
C GLU A 68 -15.67 11.85 1.59
N PHE A 69 -14.38 11.65 1.35
CA PHE A 69 -13.90 10.90 0.19
C PHE A 69 -14.31 9.42 0.28
N LEU A 70 -14.10 8.77 1.43
CA LEU A 70 -14.49 7.37 1.62
C LEU A 70 -16.01 7.19 1.38
N MET A 71 -16.82 8.07 1.94
CA MET A 71 -18.28 8.00 1.82
C MET A 71 -18.79 8.37 0.42
N SER A 72 -18.00 9.10 -0.38
CA SER A 72 -18.31 9.34 -1.80
C SER A 72 -18.20 8.07 -2.67
N GLY A 73 -17.45 7.08 -2.20
CA GLY A 73 -17.29 5.79 -2.87
C GLY A 73 -16.19 5.78 -3.93
N SER A 74 -16.33 4.86 -4.88
CA SER A 74 -15.44 4.67 -6.02
C SER A 74 -16.21 4.84 -7.34
N GLU A 75 -15.52 4.70 -8.47
CA GLU A 75 -16.15 4.58 -9.79
C GLU A 75 -17.20 3.46 -9.88
N ASN A 76 -17.10 2.43 -9.03
CA ASN A 76 -18.06 1.33 -8.94
C ASN A 76 -19.21 1.58 -7.94
N GLY A 77 -19.28 2.77 -7.35
CA GLY A 77 -20.28 3.16 -6.35
C GLY A 77 -19.80 3.06 -4.90
N ALA A 78 -20.76 3.00 -3.98
CA ALA A 78 -20.51 3.03 -2.54
C ALA A 78 -19.65 1.84 -2.07
N VAL A 79 -18.63 2.12 -1.28
CA VAL A 79 -17.74 1.10 -0.68
C VAL A 79 -18.05 0.81 0.79
N VAL A 80 -18.77 1.72 1.45
CA VAL A 80 -19.28 1.58 2.81
C VAL A 80 -20.80 1.70 2.74
N LEU A 81 -21.49 0.71 3.31
CA LEU A 81 -22.93 0.70 3.52
C LEU A 81 -23.18 0.87 5.02
N PRO A 82 -23.55 2.08 5.49
CA PRO A 82 -23.78 2.33 6.90
C PRO A 82 -24.76 1.34 7.52
N SER A 83 -24.42 0.82 8.70
CA SER A 83 -25.18 -0.21 9.44
C SER A 83 -25.21 -1.60 8.78
N ASP A 84 -24.40 -1.82 7.73
CA ASP A 84 -24.27 -3.12 7.06
C ASP A 84 -22.81 -3.44 6.72
N ALA A 85 -22.02 -3.85 7.73
CA ALA A 85 -20.65 -4.30 7.49
C ALA A 85 -20.59 -5.56 6.63
N ALA A 86 -21.60 -6.43 6.69
CA ALA A 86 -21.62 -7.68 5.92
C ALA A 86 -21.73 -7.42 4.41
N GLY A 87 -22.58 -6.47 4.02
CA GLY A 87 -22.79 -6.03 2.64
C GLY A 87 -21.78 -5.00 2.13
N SER A 88 -21.03 -4.33 3.01
CA SER A 88 -20.06 -3.30 2.63
C SER A 88 -18.87 -3.87 1.83
N PRO A 89 -18.61 -3.37 0.60
CA PRO A 89 -17.47 -3.80 -0.20
C PRO A 89 -16.12 -3.64 0.49
N LEU A 90 -15.90 -2.52 1.22
CA LEU A 90 -14.68 -2.28 1.98
C LEU A 90 -14.36 -3.45 2.92
N ILE A 91 -15.36 -3.86 3.73
CA ILE A 91 -15.23 -4.94 4.70
C ILE A 91 -15.00 -6.28 4.00
N ALA A 92 -15.74 -6.56 2.92
CA ALA A 92 -15.56 -7.79 2.15
C ALA A 92 -14.14 -7.94 1.57
N ARG A 93 -13.52 -6.82 1.15
CA ARG A 93 -12.17 -6.80 0.58
C ARG A 93 -11.09 -6.99 1.65
N VAL A 94 -11.20 -6.37 2.83
CA VAL A 94 -10.20 -6.54 3.91
C VAL A 94 -10.28 -7.93 4.57
N GLU A 95 -11.47 -8.52 4.61
CA GLU A 95 -11.68 -9.89 5.09
C GLU A 95 -11.28 -10.96 4.06
N GLY A 96 -11.00 -10.58 2.80
CA GLY A 96 -10.72 -11.52 1.72
C GLY A 96 -11.94 -12.32 1.25
N ARG A 97 -13.17 -11.87 1.54
CA ARG A 97 -14.41 -12.44 1.00
C ARG A 97 -14.70 -12.00 -0.43
N ALA A 98 -13.97 -11.00 -0.93
CA ALA A 98 -14.04 -10.50 -2.30
C ALA A 98 -12.63 -10.21 -2.83
N GLU A 99 -12.45 -10.37 -4.15
CA GLU A 99 -11.16 -10.21 -4.82
C GLU A 99 -11.03 -8.91 -5.62
N PRO A 100 -9.81 -8.35 -5.75
CA PRO A 100 -8.62 -8.69 -4.97
C PRO A 100 -8.80 -8.37 -3.47
N ARG A 101 -8.18 -9.19 -2.60
CA ARG A 101 -8.09 -8.91 -1.16
C ARG A 101 -7.27 -7.64 -0.93
N MET A 102 -7.66 -6.84 0.04
CA MET A 102 -6.94 -5.63 0.43
C MET A 102 -6.36 -5.76 1.84
N PRO A 103 -5.22 -5.09 2.13
CA PRO A 103 -4.37 -4.31 1.22
C PRO A 103 -3.66 -5.19 0.19
N LEU A 104 -3.39 -4.64 -1.00
CA LEU A 104 -2.80 -5.41 -2.10
C LEU A 104 -1.33 -5.82 -1.81
N ASP A 105 -0.64 -5.02 -1.01
CA ASP A 105 0.73 -5.22 -0.51
C ASP A 105 0.80 -6.19 0.69
N GLY A 106 -0.29 -6.89 1.02
CA GLY A 106 -0.25 -8.00 1.97
C GLY A 106 0.38 -9.27 1.38
N PRO A 107 0.67 -10.29 2.20
CA PRO A 107 0.72 -10.24 3.65
C PRO A 107 1.90 -9.39 4.20
N PRO A 108 1.79 -8.84 5.44
CA PRO A 108 0.66 -9.04 6.36
C PRO A 108 -0.54 -8.19 5.97
N PHE A 109 -1.72 -8.82 6.00
CA PHE A 109 -3.01 -8.10 5.94
C PHE A 109 -3.32 -7.46 7.29
N LEU A 110 -4.41 -6.70 7.36
CA LEU A 110 -4.96 -6.24 8.63
C LEU A 110 -5.21 -7.43 9.57
N ASP A 111 -4.90 -7.24 10.84
CA ASP A 111 -5.20 -8.24 11.86
C ASP A 111 -6.69 -8.28 12.21
N GLU A 112 -7.09 -9.30 12.98
CA GLU A 112 -8.48 -9.51 13.37
C GLU A 112 -9.05 -8.33 14.18
N ALA A 113 -8.22 -7.64 14.97
CA ALA A 113 -8.65 -6.51 15.79
C ALA A 113 -8.91 -5.26 14.92
N GLN A 114 -8.03 -4.98 13.96
CA GLN A 114 -8.21 -3.91 12.97
C GLN A 114 -9.45 -4.16 12.11
N ILE A 115 -9.66 -5.40 11.65
CA ILE A 115 -10.86 -5.77 10.89
C ILE A 115 -12.11 -5.62 11.77
N ALA A 116 -12.08 -6.09 13.01
CA ALA A 116 -13.21 -5.95 13.94
C ALA A 116 -13.55 -4.48 14.22
N LEU A 117 -12.54 -3.62 14.31
CA LEU A 117 -12.72 -2.18 14.50
C LEU A 117 -13.42 -1.54 13.30
N LEU A 118 -12.97 -1.84 12.08
CA LEU A 118 -13.61 -1.38 10.84
C LEU A 118 -15.06 -1.88 10.73
N ARG A 119 -15.30 -3.16 11.05
CA ARG A 119 -16.66 -3.72 11.08
C ARG A 119 -17.55 -3.00 12.07
N GLY A 120 -17.08 -2.83 13.31
CA GLY A 120 -17.82 -2.16 14.38
C GLY A 120 -18.18 -0.72 14.02
N TRP A 121 -17.24 0.01 13.43
CA TRP A 121 -17.47 1.36 12.90
C TRP A 121 -18.57 1.37 11.82
N VAL A 122 -18.52 0.46 10.84
CA VAL A 122 -19.57 0.37 9.80
C VAL A 122 -20.93 -0.01 10.39
N ASP A 123 -20.99 -1.02 11.25
CA ASP A 123 -22.23 -1.50 11.89
C ASP A 123 -22.84 -0.43 12.82
N ALA A 124 -22.03 0.46 13.39
CA ALA A 124 -22.48 1.63 14.15
C ALA A 124 -23.04 2.77 13.26
N GLY A 125 -23.13 2.56 11.95
CA GLY A 125 -23.62 3.55 10.99
C GLY A 125 -22.52 4.40 10.35
N ALA A 126 -21.26 3.96 10.44
CA ALA A 126 -20.09 4.68 9.94
C ALA A 126 -20.07 6.16 10.39
N PRO A 127 -20.13 6.44 11.71
CA PRO A 127 -20.19 7.82 12.19
C PRO A 127 -18.95 8.60 11.75
N GLY A 128 -19.20 9.82 11.27
CA GLY A 128 -18.17 10.75 10.79
C GLY A 128 -17.24 11.25 11.90
N PRO A 129 -16.28 12.13 11.54
CA PRO A 129 -15.30 12.64 12.49
C PRO A 129 -15.98 13.50 13.56
N SER A 130 -15.42 13.47 14.77
CA SER A 130 -15.90 14.28 15.90
C SER A 130 -15.71 15.78 15.68
N LYS A 131 -14.88 16.17 14.71
CA LYS A 131 -14.65 17.53 14.24
C LYS A 131 -14.60 17.54 12.70
N PRO A 132 -14.99 18.62 12.02
CA PRO A 132 -14.82 18.72 10.57
C PRO A 132 -13.37 18.43 10.18
N THR A 133 -13.17 17.50 9.23
CA THR A 133 -11.84 17.17 8.70
C THR A 133 -11.25 18.40 8.04
N GLU A 134 -10.12 18.88 8.54
CA GLU A 134 -9.28 19.82 7.81
C GLU A 134 -8.44 18.97 6.85
N LEU A 135 -8.65 19.12 5.54
CA LEU A 135 -7.84 18.43 4.54
C LEU A 135 -6.37 18.72 4.85
N PRO A 136 -5.50 17.70 4.99
CA PRO A 136 -4.08 17.96 5.05
C PRO A 136 -3.74 18.82 3.84
N LEU A 137 -3.11 19.97 4.08
CA LEU A 137 -2.52 20.75 3.01
C LEU A 137 -1.49 19.82 2.35
N ALA A 138 -1.81 19.32 1.17
CA ALA A 138 -0.83 18.70 0.33
C ALA A 138 0.31 19.71 0.09
N THR A 139 1.49 19.17 -0.19
CA THR A 139 2.69 19.86 -0.69
C THR A 139 3.69 20.36 0.36
N GLU A 140 4.26 19.44 1.14
CA GLU A 140 5.72 19.50 1.21
C GLU A 140 6.22 18.91 -0.12
N ASP A 141 7.01 19.69 -0.86
CA ASP A 141 7.72 19.17 -2.02
C ASP A 141 8.63 18.03 -1.50
N PRO A 142 8.42 16.76 -1.90
CA PRO A 142 9.22 15.65 -1.38
C PRO A 142 10.70 15.74 -1.79
N LEU A 143 11.07 16.70 -2.65
CA LEU A 143 12.45 17.02 -2.97
C LEU A 143 13.01 18.21 -2.14
N ALA A 144 12.21 18.83 -1.26
CA ALA A 144 12.55 20.08 -0.60
C ALA A 144 13.77 20.00 0.32
N ASP A 145 13.97 18.89 1.03
CA ASP A 145 15.10 18.67 1.92
C ASP A 145 16.23 17.84 1.27
N GLY A 146 15.99 17.33 0.05
CA GLY A 146 16.93 16.51 -0.71
C GLY A 146 17.13 15.08 -0.17
N ILE A 147 16.33 14.63 0.81
CA ILE A 147 16.42 13.28 1.39
C ILE A 147 15.12 12.54 1.10
N VAL A 148 15.11 11.81 -0.01
CA VAL A 148 13.96 10.97 -0.36
C VAL A 148 14.07 9.61 0.32
N THR A 149 13.01 9.19 0.98
CA THR A 149 12.87 7.93 1.73
C THR A 149 11.83 7.00 1.11
N TYR A 150 11.85 5.72 1.48
CA TYR A 150 10.91 4.73 0.94
C TYR A 150 9.43 5.11 1.13
N PRO A 151 8.98 5.67 2.28
CA PRO A 151 7.60 6.13 2.45
C PRO A 151 7.12 7.13 1.40
N GLU A 152 8.00 7.95 0.83
CA GLU A 152 7.65 8.96 -0.17
C GLU A 152 7.46 8.33 -1.56
N VAL A 153 8.29 7.35 -1.91
CA VAL A 153 8.17 6.63 -3.19
C VAL A 153 7.18 5.46 -3.17
N ARG A 154 6.78 4.97 -1.98
CA ARG A 154 5.89 3.78 -1.86
C ARG A 154 4.57 3.96 -2.63
N ARG A 155 4.06 5.19 -2.68
CA ARG A 155 2.86 5.56 -3.46
C ARG A 155 3.01 5.18 -4.93
N ILE A 156 4.17 5.46 -5.52
CA ILE A 156 4.43 5.22 -6.94
C ILE A 156 4.38 3.72 -7.24
N PHE A 157 5.05 2.91 -6.41
CA PHE A 157 5.00 1.45 -6.51
C PHE A 157 3.57 0.93 -6.34
N GLY A 158 2.85 1.42 -5.33
CA GLY A 158 1.49 1.01 -5.03
C GLY A 158 0.49 1.28 -6.14
N GLN A 159 0.60 2.43 -6.80
CA GLN A 159 -0.34 2.84 -7.85
C GLN A 159 -0.03 2.24 -9.22
N ARG A 160 1.24 1.95 -9.51
CA ARG A 160 1.69 1.64 -10.88
C ARG A 160 2.37 0.29 -11.04
N CYS A 161 2.76 -0.37 -9.95
CA CYS A 161 3.62 -1.56 -10.02
C CYS A 161 3.01 -2.77 -9.32
N ILE A 162 2.50 -2.60 -8.09
CA ILE A 162 2.02 -3.70 -7.23
C ILE A 162 0.86 -4.48 -7.86
N GLU A 163 0.04 -3.85 -8.70
CA GLU A 163 -1.06 -4.55 -9.41
C GLU A 163 -0.55 -5.78 -10.18
N CYS A 164 0.67 -5.75 -10.71
CA CYS A 164 1.26 -6.89 -11.42
C CYS A 164 2.44 -7.53 -10.67
N HIS A 165 3.17 -6.75 -9.87
CA HIS A 165 4.41 -7.14 -9.21
C HIS A 165 4.22 -7.36 -7.70
N SER A 166 3.21 -8.15 -7.32
CA SER A 166 2.97 -8.57 -5.93
C SER A 166 2.32 -9.95 -5.90
N ASP A 167 2.36 -10.62 -4.75
CA ASP A 167 1.76 -11.95 -4.59
C ASP A 167 0.22 -11.93 -4.64
N ASN A 168 -0.41 -10.78 -4.40
CA ASN A 168 -1.85 -10.59 -4.59
C ASN A 168 -2.19 -9.85 -5.89
N GLY A 169 -1.22 -9.72 -6.79
CA GLY A 169 -1.39 -9.04 -8.06
C GLY A 169 -2.30 -9.81 -9.03
N LYS A 170 -2.46 -9.23 -10.21
CA LYS A 170 -3.26 -9.76 -11.33
C LYS A 170 -2.79 -11.12 -11.84
N TYR A 171 -1.53 -11.47 -11.62
CA TYR A 171 -0.93 -12.71 -12.10
C TYR A 171 -0.69 -13.68 -10.95
N GLU A 172 -0.89 -14.98 -11.20
CA GLU A 172 -0.58 -16.05 -10.22
C GLU A 172 0.87 -16.00 -9.74
N THR A 173 1.79 -15.57 -10.60
CA THR A 173 3.18 -15.30 -10.23
C THR A 173 3.59 -13.94 -10.80
N PRO A 174 4.22 -13.07 -9.99
CA PRO A 174 4.74 -11.80 -10.48
C PRO A 174 5.69 -11.99 -11.68
N PRO A 175 5.55 -11.21 -12.76
CA PRO A 175 6.45 -11.29 -13.90
C PRO A 175 7.91 -11.13 -13.48
N GLU A 176 8.79 -11.96 -14.03
CA GLU A 176 10.23 -12.03 -13.68
C GLU A 176 10.49 -12.27 -12.19
N ALA A 177 9.53 -12.90 -11.49
CA ALA A 177 9.53 -13.12 -10.04
C ALA A 177 9.75 -11.83 -9.22
N LEU A 178 9.50 -10.66 -9.82
CA LEU A 178 9.76 -9.36 -9.24
C LEU A 178 8.56 -8.91 -8.39
N ARG A 179 8.84 -8.69 -7.11
CA ARG A 179 7.92 -8.13 -6.11
C ARG A 179 8.31 -6.69 -5.80
N LEU A 180 7.33 -5.78 -5.76
CA LEU A 180 7.52 -4.33 -5.59
C LEU A 180 6.64 -3.75 -4.47
N ASP A 181 6.16 -4.62 -3.58
CA ASP A 181 5.22 -4.32 -2.51
C ASP A 181 5.88 -3.89 -1.21
N THR A 182 7.09 -4.38 -0.92
CA THR A 182 7.88 -3.90 0.23
C THR A 182 9.27 -3.45 -0.20
N LEU A 183 9.90 -2.60 0.61
CA LEU A 183 11.29 -2.21 0.42
C LEU A 183 12.21 -3.43 0.33
N ALA A 184 12.02 -4.42 1.21
CA ALA A 184 12.83 -5.63 1.23
C ALA A 184 12.69 -6.44 -0.08
N ASP A 185 11.49 -6.48 -0.65
CA ASP A 185 11.23 -7.17 -1.91
C ASP A 185 11.84 -6.43 -3.11
N ILE A 186 11.70 -5.11 -3.15
CA ILE A 186 12.31 -4.25 -4.17
C ILE A 186 13.84 -4.44 -4.18
N LEU A 187 14.46 -4.44 -2.99
CA LEU A 187 15.91 -4.61 -2.84
C LEU A 187 16.38 -6.04 -3.13
N ARG A 188 15.56 -7.05 -2.86
CA ARG A 188 15.87 -8.44 -3.23
C ARG A 188 15.85 -8.63 -4.75
N GLY A 189 14.95 -7.93 -5.44
CA GLY A 189 14.71 -8.11 -6.86
C GLY A 189 14.00 -9.43 -7.20
N GLY A 190 14.05 -9.80 -8.47
CA GLY A 190 13.49 -11.06 -8.99
C GLY A 190 14.55 -11.85 -9.76
N ASP A 191 14.25 -12.20 -11.01
CA ASP A 191 15.22 -12.80 -11.95
C ASP A 191 16.44 -11.89 -12.20
N ARG A 192 16.29 -10.60 -11.88
CA ARG A 192 17.31 -9.55 -11.98
C ARG A 192 17.26 -8.65 -10.75
N ILE A 193 18.37 -7.96 -10.52
CA ILE A 193 18.44 -6.86 -9.55
C ILE A 193 17.57 -5.72 -10.08
N ALA A 194 16.57 -5.30 -9.30
CA ALA A 194 15.65 -4.23 -9.68
C ALA A 194 16.23 -2.84 -9.39
N VAL A 195 16.81 -2.69 -8.20
CA VAL A 195 17.40 -1.45 -7.69
C VAL A 195 18.86 -1.69 -7.31
N ILE A 196 19.74 -0.80 -7.76
CA ILE A 196 21.13 -0.69 -7.35
C ILE A 196 21.23 0.62 -6.55
N PRO A 197 21.29 0.56 -5.20
CA PRO A 197 21.43 1.75 -4.38
C PRO A 197 22.61 2.62 -4.84
N GLY A 198 22.34 3.91 -5.06
CA GLY A 198 23.31 4.89 -5.58
C GLY A 198 23.51 4.87 -7.10
N ASN A 199 22.76 4.07 -7.86
CA ASN A 199 22.91 4.00 -9.31
C ASN A 199 21.57 3.82 -10.04
N PRO A 200 20.78 4.89 -10.22
CA PRO A 200 19.49 4.83 -10.90
C PRO A 200 19.63 4.42 -12.37
N VAL A 201 20.63 4.91 -13.09
CA VAL A 201 20.78 4.66 -14.54
C VAL A 201 21.04 3.17 -14.86
N ALA A 202 21.71 2.45 -13.93
CA ALA A 202 21.94 1.02 -14.05
C ALA A 202 20.82 0.16 -13.44
N SER A 203 19.94 0.74 -12.62
CA SER A 203 18.84 0.03 -11.95
C SER A 203 17.78 -0.40 -12.97
N GLU A 204 17.44 -1.70 -13.01
CA GLU A 204 16.52 -2.24 -14.02
C GLU A 204 15.14 -1.58 -13.94
N VAL A 205 14.65 -1.23 -12.75
CA VAL A 205 13.37 -0.52 -12.59
C VAL A 205 13.36 0.81 -13.35
N MET A 206 14.41 1.62 -13.19
CA MET A 206 14.53 2.91 -13.87
C MET A 206 14.75 2.76 -15.36
N ARG A 207 15.55 1.77 -15.77
CA ARG A 207 15.74 1.47 -17.19
C ARG A 207 14.42 1.13 -17.87
N ARG A 208 13.53 0.38 -17.21
CA ARG A 208 12.19 0.10 -17.75
C ARG A 208 11.27 1.30 -17.69
N VAL A 209 11.27 2.07 -16.62
CA VAL A 209 10.44 3.30 -16.50
C VAL A 209 10.79 4.31 -17.60
N ARG A 210 12.09 4.49 -17.88
CA ARG A 210 12.60 5.37 -18.93
C ARG A 210 12.54 4.75 -20.34
N GLY A 211 12.15 3.48 -20.50
CA GLY A 211 12.10 2.80 -21.80
C GLY A 211 13.48 2.46 -22.40
N LEU A 212 14.52 2.40 -21.58
CA LEU A 212 15.87 1.95 -21.93
C LEU A 212 16.02 0.41 -21.89
N SER A 213 15.04 -0.28 -21.33
CA SER A 213 14.93 -1.75 -21.29
C SER A 213 13.51 -2.17 -21.67
N ASP A 214 13.39 -3.32 -22.33
CA ASP A 214 12.11 -3.85 -22.79
C ASP A 214 11.60 -4.96 -21.86
N PRO A 215 10.28 -5.02 -21.62
CA PRO A 215 9.29 -3.99 -21.93
C PRO A 215 9.45 -2.71 -21.08
N ARG A 216 9.04 -1.56 -21.64
CA ARG A 216 8.84 -0.33 -20.85
C ARG A 216 7.77 -0.57 -19.80
N MET A 217 7.99 -0.04 -18.61
CA MET A 217 7.06 -0.12 -17.48
C MET A 217 6.57 1.27 -17.08
N PRO A 218 5.34 1.40 -16.54
CA PRO A 218 4.30 0.38 -16.41
C PRO A 218 3.79 -0.12 -17.76
N LEU A 219 3.35 -1.37 -17.81
CA LEU A 219 2.99 -2.07 -19.04
C LEU A 219 1.67 -1.56 -19.66
N ASP A 220 0.80 -1.03 -18.81
CA ASP A 220 -0.53 -0.49 -19.12
C ASP A 220 -0.50 0.94 -19.66
N GLY A 221 0.68 1.54 -19.79
CA GLY A 221 0.84 2.84 -20.45
C GLY A 221 0.68 2.77 -21.98
N PRO A 222 0.55 3.94 -22.64
CA PRO A 222 0.46 5.27 -22.05
C PRO A 222 -0.92 5.58 -21.39
N PRO A 223 -0.98 6.53 -20.44
CA PRO A 223 0.13 7.36 -19.96
C PRO A 223 1.09 6.59 -19.04
N TRP A 224 2.39 6.84 -19.17
CA TRP A 224 3.41 6.34 -18.24
C TRP A 224 3.51 7.26 -17.01
N LEU A 225 4.45 6.98 -16.09
CA LEU A 225 4.69 7.87 -14.93
C LEU A 225 4.98 9.29 -15.38
N GLU A 226 4.49 10.24 -14.59
CA GLU A 226 4.83 11.66 -14.74
C GLU A 226 6.30 11.91 -14.39
N GLU A 227 6.92 12.91 -15.01
CA GLU A 227 8.34 13.21 -14.78
C GLU A 227 8.66 13.52 -13.31
N THR A 228 7.71 14.04 -12.54
CA THR A 228 7.85 14.26 -11.09
C THR A 228 8.02 12.95 -10.32
N ASP A 229 7.22 11.93 -10.64
CA ASP A 229 7.32 10.61 -10.00
C ASP A 229 8.61 9.91 -10.42
N ILE A 230 9.00 10.04 -11.69
CA ILE A 230 10.25 9.47 -12.19
C ILE A 230 11.45 10.13 -11.49
N ALA A 231 11.44 11.46 -11.35
CA ALA A 231 12.48 12.20 -10.64
C ALA A 231 12.57 11.81 -9.16
N LEU A 232 11.42 11.56 -8.50
CA LEU A 232 11.39 11.11 -7.11
C LEU A 232 12.01 9.71 -6.93
N LEU A 233 11.68 8.78 -7.84
CA LEU A 233 12.32 7.45 -7.87
C LEU A 233 13.83 7.53 -8.13
N GLU A 234 14.26 8.40 -9.06
CA GLU A 234 15.69 8.61 -9.34
C GLU A 234 16.42 9.16 -8.11
N ALA A 235 15.86 10.19 -7.47
CA ALA A 235 16.43 10.79 -6.26
C ALA A 235 16.51 9.78 -5.10
N TRP A 236 15.47 8.96 -4.89
CA TRP A 236 15.48 7.91 -3.89
C TRP A 236 16.57 6.87 -4.14
N ILE A 237 16.72 6.39 -5.38
CA ILE A 237 17.74 5.40 -5.72
C ILE A 237 19.14 6.01 -5.62
N GLU A 238 19.36 7.21 -6.17
CA GLU A 238 20.62 7.96 -6.08
C GLU A 238 21.02 8.19 -4.62
N GLY A 239 20.04 8.52 -3.77
CA GLY A 239 20.21 8.69 -2.32
C GLY A 239 20.54 7.40 -1.57
N GLY A 240 20.57 6.24 -2.24
CA GLY A 240 20.89 4.94 -1.67
C GLY A 240 19.68 4.08 -1.33
N ALA A 241 18.53 4.31 -1.98
CA ALA A 241 17.28 3.56 -1.76
C ALA A 241 16.91 3.46 -0.26
N ARG A 242 16.84 4.62 0.39
CA ARG A 242 16.73 4.74 1.85
C ARG A 242 15.45 4.14 2.41
N ASP A 243 15.54 3.55 3.59
CA ASP A 243 14.37 3.14 4.38
C ASP A 243 13.61 4.33 4.98
N ALA A 244 12.62 4.05 5.83
CA ALA A 244 11.80 5.08 6.47
C ALA A 244 12.59 5.95 7.46
N GLU A 245 13.68 5.41 8.01
CA GLU A 245 14.59 6.10 8.92
C GLU A 245 15.68 6.88 8.18
N GLY A 246 15.68 6.85 6.84
CA GLY A 246 16.67 7.52 6.01
C GLY A 246 17.99 6.77 5.87
N THR A 247 18.06 5.50 6.29
CA THR A 247 19.26 4.66 6.20
C THR A 247 19.42 4.12 4.78
N PRO A 248 20.59 4.31 4.13
CA PRO A 248 20.85 3.73 2.81
C PRO A 248 20.82 2.20 2.84
N ALA A 249 20.23 1.61 1.81
CA ALA A 249 20.22 0.18 1.60
C ALA A 249 21.63 -0.36 1.25
N PRO A 250 21.95 -1.62 1.59
CA PRO A 250 23.23 -2.23 1.25
C PRO A 250 23.37 -2.42 -0.27
N ILE A 251 24.57 -2.15 -0.79
CA ILE A 251 24.91 -2.42 -2.19
C ILE A 251 24.95 -3.94 -2.42
N PRO A 252 24.31 -4.47 -3.49
CA PRO A 252 24.32 -5.89 -3.80
C PRO A 252 25.64 -6.33 -4.46
N VAL A 253 26.73 -6.31 -3.69
CA VAL A 253 28.10 -6.62 -4.13
C VAL A 253 28.18 -8.00 -4.78
N GLY A 254 28.85 -8.07 -5.93
CA GLY A 254 28.99 -9.28 -6.74
C GLY A 254 27.74 -9.63 -7.55
N GLY A 255 26.65 -8.88 -7.38
CA GLY A 255 25.41 -8.98 -8.15
C GLY A 255 25.67 -8.84 -9.65
N ARG A 256 24.95 -9.63 -10.46
CA ARG A 256 25.12 -9.65 -11.92
C ARG A 256 24.17 -8.65 -12.56
N VAL A 257 24.72 -7.80 -13.42
CA VAL A 257 23.99 -6.80 -14.19
C VAL A 257 24.14 -7.11 -15.67
N ARG A 258 23.03 -7.05 -16.42
CA ARG A 258 23.03 -7.18 -17.87
C ARG A 258 22.35 -5.96 -18.47
N LEU A 259 23.13 -5.10 -19.12
CA LEU A 259 22.60 -3.93 -19.81
C LEU A 259 22.54 -4.22 -21.31
N ARG A 260 21.45 -3.78 -21.92
CA ARG A 260 21.28 -3.76 -23.38
C ARG A 260 20.88 -2.35 -23.74
N GLY A 261 21.58 -1.79 -24.72
CA GLY A 261 21.48 -0.37 -24.96
C GLY A 261 22.40 0.10 -26.06
N THR A 262 22.56 1.42 -26.13
CA THR A 262 23.53 2.07 -27.01
C THR A 262 24.79 2.37 -26.21
N LEU A 263 25.96 2.07 -26.76
CA LEU A 263 27.24 2.46 -26.17
C LEU A 263 27.40 3.98 -26.28
N SER A 264 26.91 4.71 -25.27
CA SER A 264 26.81 6.18 -25.29
C SER A 264 28.17 6.86 -25.08
N ALA A 265 29.10 6.16 -24.43
CA ALA A 265 30.50 6.54 -24.27
C ALA A 265 31.37 5.25 -24.25
N PRO A 266 32.71 5.33 -24.38
CA PRO A 266 33.58 4.14 -24.38
C PRO A 266 33.38 3.19 -23.20
N ASN A 267 32.88 3.72 -22.07
CA ASN A 267 32.62 3.00 -20.85
C ASN A 267 31.20 3.25 -20.29
N ALA A 268 30.21 3.53 -21.15
CA ALA A 268 28.83 3.73 -20.70
C ALA A 268 27.78 3.17 -21.68
N VAL A 269 26.76 2.48 -21.14
CA VAL A 269 25.59 1.99 -21.91
C VAL A 269 24.36 2.78 -21.51
N ASP A 270 23.81 3.57 -22.43
CA ASP A 270 22.74 4.54 -22.18
C ASP A 270 23.01 5.44 -20.96
N GLY A 271 24.25 5.89 -20.80
CA GLY A 271 24.70 6.69 -19.66
C GLY A 271 25.10 5.89 -18.41
N ALA A 272 24.76 4.61 -18.30
CA ALA A 272 25.21 3.77 -17.19
C ALA A 272 26.71 3.48 -17.31
N VAL A 273 27.51 4.15 -16.48
CA VAL A 273 28.98 4.04 -16.48
C VAL A 273 29.41 2.69 -15.92
N PHE A 274 30.42 2.09 -16.54
CA PHE A 274 31.09 0.89 -16.07
C PHE A 274 32.61 1.06 -16.11
N ALA A 275 33.31 0.27 -15.29
CA ALA A 275 34.75 0.11 -15.31
C ALA A 275 35.13 -1.18 -16.04
N THR A 276 36.29 -1.18 -16.68
CA THR A 276 36.91 -2.37 -17.27
C THR A 276 38.13 -2.78 -16.45
N HIS A 277 38.47 -4.06 -16.48
CA HIS A 277 39.71 -4.59 -15.91
C HIS A 277 40.43 -5.47 -16.93
N ALA A 278 41.63 -5.96 -16.58
CA ALA A 278 42.45 -6.77 -17.49
C ALA A 278 41.76 -8.06 -18.00
N GLY A 279 40.71 -8.53 -17.31
CA GLY A 279 39.94 -9.71 -17.68
C GLY A 279 38.61 -9.38 -18.39
N THR A 280 38.29 -8.11 -18.65
CA THR A 280 37.08 -7.74 -19.38
C THR A 280 37.17 -8.22 -20.82
N GLU A 281 36.21 -9.04 -21.25
CA GLU A 281 36.12 -9.51 -22.63
C GLU A 281 35.39 -8.48 -23.51
N ILE A 282 36.13 -7.74 -24.35
CA ILE A 282 35.54 -6.87 -25.38
C ILE A 282 35.54 -7.62 -26.71
N ARG A 283 34.36 -7.79 -27.31
CA ARG A 283 34.15 -8.50 -28.59
C ARG A 283 33.63 -7.57 -29.69
N ASP A 284 33.71 -8.03 -30.92
CA ASP A 284 33.06 -7.43 -32.11
C ASP A 284 33.51 -6.00 -32.47
N ALA A 285 34.65 -5.54 -31.93
CA ALA A 285 35.20 -4.21 -32.18
C ALA A 285 34.18 -3.07 -32.00
N VAL A 286 33.34 -3.18 -30.96
CA VAL A 286 32.29 -2.21 -30.63
C VAL A 286 32.80 -0.76 -30.59
N GLN A 287 31.99 0.15 -31.13
CA GLN A 287 32.24 1.58 -31.20
C GLN A 287 31.12 2.35 -30.50
N GLN A 288 31.41 3.59 -30.13
CA GLN A 288 30.41 4.49 -29.58
C GLN A 288 29.26 4.67 -30.59
N GLY A 289 28.01 4.58 -30.11
CA GLY A 289 26.81 4.59 -30.94
C GLY A 289 26.29 3.19 -31.30
N ASP A 290 27.09 2.14 -31.13
CA ASP A 290 26.65 0.78 -31.41
C ASP A 290 25.61 0.29 -30.40
N ARG A 291 24.73 -0.60 -30.86
CA ARG A 291 23.89 -1.39 -29.97
C ARG A 291 24.74 -2.49 -29.35
N VAL A 292 24.72 -2.57 -28.03
CA VAL A 292 25.59 -3.45 -27.27
C VAL A 292 24.84 -4.23 -26.20
N GLU A 293 25.47 -5.32 -25.78
CA GLU A 293 25.14 -6.02 -24.55
C GLU A 293 26.36 -6.01 -23.63
N LEU A 294 26.19 -5.41 -22.44
CA LEU A 294 27.14 -5.45 -21.35
C LEU A 294 26.70 -6.50 -20.32
N ARG A 295 27.66 -7.31 -19.86
CA ARG A 295 27.55 -8.11 -18.64
C ARG A 295 28.57 -7.58 -17.64
N ALA A 296 28.11 -7.26 -16.44
CA ALA A 296 28.92 -6.67 -15.40
C ALA A 296 28.60 -7.28 -14.04
N ARG A 297 29.50 -7.06 -13.08
CA ARG A 297 29.24 -7.27 -11.65
C ARG A 297 29.31 -5.97 -10.89
N ILE A 298 28.59 -5.91 -9.77
CA ILE A 298 28.57 -4.75 -8.89
C ILE A 298 29.77 -4.84 -7.93
N ALA A 299 30.61 -3.81 -7.90
CA ALA A 299 31.73 -3.69 -6.96
C ALA A 299 31.25 -3.21 -5.57
N ALA A 300 32.17 -3.17 -4.60
CA ALA A 300 31.85 -2.79 -3.23
C ALA A 300 31.35 -1.34 -3.08
N ASP A 301 31.72 -0.47 -4.02
CA ASP A 301 31.32 0.94 -4.11
C ASP A 301 30.09 1.16 -5.03
N GLY A 302 29.48 0.09 -5.55
CA GLY A 302 28.34 0.17 -6.46
C GLY A 302 28.72 0.33 -7.94
N THR A 303 30.01 0.46 -8.26
CA THR A 303 30.50 0.57 -9.64
C THR A 303 30.19 -0.72 -10.41
N LEU A 304 29.72 -0.60 -11.65
CA LEU A 304 29.62 -1.74 -12.56
C LEU A 304 31.00 -2.11 -13.11
N VAL A 305 31.46 -3.32 -12.86
CA VAL A 305 32.71 -3.86 -13.40
C VAL A 305 32.39 -4.83 -14.53
N ALA A 306 32.77 -4.46 -15.75
CA ALA A 306 32.46 -5.23 -16.95
C ALA A 306 33.19 -6.58 -16.98
N GLU A 307 32.42 -7.66 -17.11
CA GLU A 307 32.94 -8.98 -17.44
C GLU A 307 33.01 -9.17 -18.97
N ARG A 308 32.01 -8.66 -19.69
CA ARG A 308 31.94 -8.77 -21.16
C ARG A 308 31.14 -7.63 -21.79
N LEU A 309 31.66 -7.09 -22.89
CA LEU A 309 30.96 -6.16 -23.77
C LEU A 309 31.01 -6.69 -25.21
N ARG A 310 29.86 -6.70 -25.90
CA ARG A 310 29.75 -7.17 -27.28
C ARG A 310 28.69 -6.40 -28.07
N ALA A 311 28.77 -6.44 -29.39
CA ALA A 311 27.72 -5.90 -30.26
C ALA A 311 26.43 -6.73 -30.14
N ARG A 312 25.29 -6.11 -30.47
CA ARG A 312 23.98 -6.75 -30.49
C ARG A 312 23.33 -6.66 -31.86
#